data_AF-A0A2I2GS00-F1
#
_entry.id   AF-A0A2I2GS00-F1
#
_cell.length_a   1.000
_cell.length_b   1.000
_cell.length_c   1.000
_cell.angle_alpha   90.00
_cell.angle_beta   90.00
_cell.angle_gamma   90.00
#
_symmetry.space_group_name_H-M   'P 1'
#
loop_
_entity.id
_entity.type
_entity.pdbx_description
1 polymer ?
#
loop_
_entity_poly.entity_id
_entity_poly.type
_entity_poly.pdbx_seq_one_letter_code
_entity_poly.pdbx_strand_id
1 'polypeptide(L)'
;MQQVTIAHRQAKNWPDWVALGTVRLLRWGMDLVTGYHHPPPGKENEAKFKMTEKKWLTRFVFLESVAGVPGMVGGMLRHLRSLRRMKRDNGWIETLLEEAFNERMHLLTFLKLAEPGWFMRMMVLGAQGVFFNGFFISYLISPRICHRFVGYLEEEAVITYTRAIKEIEAGKLPEWEKLEAPKIAISYWQMPEGQRSMKDLLLYVRADEAKHREVNHTLGNLKQGADPNPYSAKYKDLTKAHPGKGIENLKPTGWEREDII
;
A
#
# COMPACT_ATOMS: atom_id res chain seq x y z
N MET A 1 -4.11 -13.10 -8.64
CA MET A 1 -4.71 -11.91 -7.98
C MET A 1 -5.94 -12.24 -7.11
N GLN A 2 -6.78 -13.22 -7.47
CA GLN A 2 -7.94 -13.60 -6.63
C GLN A 2 -7.55 -14.24 -5.28
N GLN A 3 -6.36 -14.83 -5.17
CA GLN A 3 -5.83 -15.43 -3.94
C GLN A 3 -5.42 -14.40 -2.86
N VAL A 4 -5.42 -13.10 -3.17
CA VAL A 4 -5.10 -12.05 -2.20
C VAL A 4 -6.20 -11.98 -1.15
N THR A 5 -5.83 -12.19 0.11
CA THR A 5 -6.73 -12.14 1.26
C THR A 5 -6.46 -10.95 2.17
N ILE A 6 -7.52 -10.52 2.86
CA ILE A 6 -7.40 -9.65 4.03
C ILE A 6 -6.75 -10.48 5.14
N ALA A 7 -5.69 -9.93 5.72
CA ALA A 7 -4.97 -10.54 6.82
C ALA A 7 -4.49 -9.42 7.74
N HIS A 8 -4.26 -9.77 9.00
CA HIS A 8 -3.79 -8.85 10.01
C HIS A 8 -2.58 -9.44 10.73
N ARG A 9 -1.47 -8.70 10.79
CA ARG A 9 -0.34 -9.07 11.63
C ARG A 9 -0.62 -8.66 13.09
N GLN A 10 -0.58 -9.62 14.00
CA GLN A 10 -0.72 -9.33 15.42
C GLN A 10 0.46 -8.50 15.94
N ALA A 11 0.18 -7.45 16.71
CA ALA A 11 1.20 -6.64 17.36
C ALA A 11 1.85 -7.40 18.53
N LYS A 12 3.13 -7.76 18.41
CA LYS A 12 3.82 -8.61 19.39
C LYS A 12 4.70 -7.82 20.36
N ASN A 13 5.17 -6.64 19.96
CA ASN A 13 6.15 -5.85 20.71
C ASN A 13 5.82 -4.36 20.66
N TRP A 14 6.55 -3.57 21.45
CA TRP A 14 6.31 -2.13 21.56
C TRP A 14 6.36 -1.39 20.21
N PRO A 15 7.36 -1.60 19.32
CA PRO A 15 7.33 -1.04 17.96
C PRO A 15 6.04 -1.35 17.17
N ASP A 16 5.55 -2.58 17.26
CA ASP A 16 4.33 -2.99 16.57
C ASP A 16 3.10 -2.29 17.12
N TRP A 17 3.01 -2.14 18.45
CA TRP A 17 1.92 -1.44 19.12
C TRP A 17 1.90 0.05 18.80
N VAL A 18 3.07 0.70 18.76
CA VAL A 18 3.19 2.10 18.35
C VAL A 18 2.72 2.27 16.91
N ALA A 19 3.24 1.46 15.98
CA ALA A 19 2.85 1.52 14.57
C ALA A 19 1.34 1.31 14.37
N LEU A 20 0.77 0.28 15.00
CA LEU A 20 -0.67 -0.02 14.89
C LEU A 20 -1.52 1.10 15.51
N GLY A 21 -1.10 1.62 16.66
CA GLY A 21 -1.76 2.76 17.32
C GLY A 21 -1.78 3.99 16.42
N THR A 22 -0.66 4.31 15.77
CA THR A 22 -0.57 5.44 14.83
C THR A 22 -1.49 5.24 13.62
N VAL A 23 -1.53 4.06 12.99
CA VAL A 23 -2.45 3.80 11.87
C VAL A 23 -3.90 3.97 12.31
N ARG A 24 -4.29 3.42 13.47
CA ARG A 24 -5.66 3.56 14.00
C ARG A 24 -6.02 5.02 14.29
N LEU A 25 -5.09 5.78 14.84
CA LEU A 25 -5.28 7.21 15.09
C LEU A 25 -5.47 8.01 13.79
N LEU A 26 -4.62 7.77 12.79
CA LEU A 26 -4.72 8.45 11.49
C LEU A 26 -6.00 8.07 10.76
N ARG A 27 -6.39 6.79 10.79
CA ARG A 27 -7.66 6.32 10.24
C ARG A 27 -8.84 6.99 10.92
N TRP A 28 -8.86 7.01 12.25
CA TRP A 28 -9.91 7.70 13.01
C TRP A 28 -9.98 9.19 12.66
N GLY A 29 -8.83 9.87 12.56
CA GLY A 29 -8.78 11.28 12.16
C GLY A 29 -9.28 11.51 10.74
N MET A 30 -8.93 10.64 9.80
CA MET A 30 -9.40 10.69 8.41
C MET A 30 -10.90 10.46 8.32
N ASP A 31 -11.42 9.44 9.01
CA ASP A 31 -12.84 9.13 9.10
C ASP A 31 -13.63 10.31 9.69
N LEU A 32 -13.10 10.96 10.74
CA LEU A 32 -13.68 12.15 11.35
C LEU A 32 -13.74 13.34 10.38
N VAL A 33 -12.64 13.66 9.70
CA VAL A 33 -12.56 14.82 8.79
C VAL A 33 -13.37 14.62 7.51
N THR A 34 -13.41 13.39 6.99
CA THR A 34 -14.13 13.08 5.76
C THR A 34 -15.60 12.75 5.99
N GLY A 35 -16.02 12.57 7.24
CA GLY A 35 -17.34 12.03 7.60
C GLY A 35 -17.54 10.60 7.10
N TYR A 36 -16.47 9.92 6.71
CA TYR A 36 -16.51 8.53 6.29
C TYR A 36 -16.54 7.62 7.51
N HIS A 37 -17.43 6.64 7.48
CA HIS A 37 -17.53 5.66 8.55
C HIS A 37 -17.62 4.26 7.92
N HIS A 38 -16.87 3.32 8.47
CA HIS A 38 -17.06 1.93 8.13
C HIS A 38 -18.43 1.46 8.65
N PRO A 39 -19.27 0.84 7.80
CA PRO A 39 -20.52 0.28 8.26
C PRO A 39 -20.22 -0.85 9.24
N PRO A 40 -20.84 -0.89 10.43
CA PRO A 40 -20.79 -2.08 11.26
C PRO A 40 -21.51 -3.24 10.54
N PRO A 41 -21.17 -4.50 10.86
CA PRO A 41 -21.76 -5.67 10.22
C PRO A 41 -23.29 -5.61 10.21
N GLY A 42 -23.90 -5.82 9.03
CA GLY A 42 -25.36 -5.78 8.86
C GLY A 42 -25.97 -4.39 8.64
N LYS A 43 -25.18 -3.30 8.75
CA LYS A 43 -25.63 -1.92 8.44
C LYS A 43 -25.07 -1.39 7.11
N GLU A 44 -24.45 -2.25 6.31
CA GLU A 44 -23.78 -1.91 5.05
C GLU A 44 -24.70 -1.27 4.00
N ASN A 45 -26.01 -1.50 4.10
CA ASN A 45 -27.02 -0.96 3.19
C ASN A 45 -27.62 0.39 3.67
N GLU A 46 -27.23 0.91 4.84
CA GLU A 46 -27.70 2.23 5.27
C GLU A 46 -27.15 3.33 4.35
N ALA A 47 -28.00 4.26 3.94
CA ALA A 47 -27.69 5.28 2.92
C ALA A 47 -26.42 6.10 3.24
N LYS A 48 -26.13 6.35 4.52
CA LYS A 48 -24.94 7.08 4.97
C LYS A 48 -23.61 6.35 4.69
N PHE A 49 -23.62 5.03 4.62
CA PHE A 49 -22.43 4.22 4.33
C PHE A 49 -22.30 3.82 2.86
N LYS A 50 -23.28 4.22 2.03
CA LYS A 50 -23.26 3.95 0.59
C LYS A 50 -22.11 4.74 -0.06
N MET A 51 -21.16 3.99 -0.59
CA MET A 51 -20.09 4.50 -1.43
C MET A 51 -20.58 4.61 -2.86
N THR A 52 -20.19 5.70 -3.52
CA THR A 52 -20.36 5.89 -4.95
C THR A 52 -18.98 5.88 -5.60
N GLU A 53 -18.95 5.69 -6.90
CA GLU A 53 -17.76 5.71 -7.76
C GLU A 53 -16.94 6.97 -7.50
N LYS A 54 -17.59 8.14 -7.47
CA LYS A 54 -16.93 9.42 -7.15
C LYS A 54 -16.33 9.44 -5.75
N LYS A 55 -17.00 8.88 -4.74
CA LYS A 55 -16.46 8.81 -3.37
C LYS A 55 -15.25 7.88 -3.30
N TRP A 56 -15.31 6.75 -3.99
CA TRP A 56 -14.17 5.83 -4.09
C TRP A 56 -12.97 6.48 -4.77
N LEU A 57 -13.16 7.11 -5.94
CA LEU A 57 -12.08 7.83 -6.63
C LEU A 57 -11.50 8.95 -5.77
N THR A 58 -12.34 9.72 -5.09
CA THR A 58 -11.88 10.78 -4.17
C THR A 58 -11.01 10.20 -3.06
N ARG A 59 -11.40 9.06 -2.48
CA ARG A 59 -10.64 8.37 -1.44
C ARG A 59 -9.31 7.83 -1.99
N PHE A 60 -9.32 7.15 -3.14
CA PHE A 60 -8.12 6.61 -3.76
C PHE A 60 -7.14 7.74 -4.10
N VAL A 61 -7.57 8.76 -4.86
CA VAL A 61 -6.71 9.89 -5.23
C VAL A 61 -6.07 10.55 -4.00
N PHE A 62 -6.81 10.72 -2.90
CA PHE A 62 -6.22 11.27 -1.68
C PHE A 62 -5.21 10.32 -1.03
N LEU A 63 -5.55 9.05 -0.81
CA LEU A 63 -4.66 8.10 -0.14
C LEU A 63 -3.40 7.81 -0.95
N GLU A 64 -3.54 7.56 -2.25
CA GLU A 64 -2.41 7.30 -3.17
C GLU A 64 -1.46 8.50 -3.28
N SER A 65 -1.95 9.72 -3.07
CA SER A 65 -1.10 10.92 -3.04
C SER A 65 -0.15 10.96 -1.83
N VAL A 66 -0.44 10.19 -0.79
CA VAL A 66 0.36 10.07 0.43
C VAL A 66 1.12 8.74 0.46
N ALA A 67 0.55 7.66 -0.10
CA ALA A 67 1.13 6.32 -0.13
C ALA A 67 2.50 6.24 -0.83
N GLY A 68 2.77 7.09 -1.83
CA GLY A 68 4.09 7.14 -2.48
C GLY A 68 5.23 7.78 -1.64
N VAL A 69 4.93 8.35 -0.47
CA VAL A 69 5.91 9.07 0.37
C VAL A 69 6.84 8.13 1.15
N PRO A 70 6.36 7.09 1.86
CA PRO A 70 7.19 6.24 2.71
C PRO A 70 8.34 5.53 1.97
N GLY A 71 8.05 4.87 0.85
CA GLY A 71 9.06 4.22 0.02
C GLY A 71 10.14 5.18 -0.46
N MET A 72 9.74 6.40 -0.86
CA MET A 72 10.68 7.44 -1.31
C MET A 72 11.60 7.90 -0.18
N VAL A 73 11.04 8.19 1.01
CA VAL A 73 11.81 8.60 2.18
C VAL A 73 12.75 7.49 2.64
N GLY A 74 12.26 6.25 2.73
CA GLY A 74 13.05 5.09 3.12
C GLY A 74 14.20 4.82 2.14
N GLY A 75 13.90 4.80 0.85
CA GLY A 75 14.89 4.65 -0.23
C GLY A 75 15.94 5.75 -0.20
N MET A 76 15.53 7.01 -0.09
CA MET A 76 16.43 8.18 0.01
C MET A 76 17.36 8.07 1.24
N LEU A 77 16.82 7.80 2.43
CA LEU A 77 17.61 7.74 3.66
C LEU A 77 18.61 6.58 3.66
N ARG A 78 18.22 5.43 3.10
CA ARG A 78 19.10 4.28 2.89
C ARG A 78 20.17 4.57 1.84
N HIS A 79 19.80 5.22 0.75
CA HIS A 79 20.72 5.65 -0.31
C HIS A 79 21.81 6.57 0.25
N LEU A 80 21.42 7.64 0.93
CA LEU A 80 22.38 8.55 1.56
C LEU A 80 23.24 7.83 2.63
N ARG A 81 22.72 6.78 3.27
CA ARG A 81 23.47 5.99 4.27
C ARG A 81 24.52 5.12 3.61
N SER A 82 24.17 4.49 2.50
CA SER A 82 25.07 3.71 1.65
C SER A 82 26.24 4.57 1.19
N LEU A 83 25.94 5.77 0.65
CA LEU A 83 26.95 6.71 0.17
C LEU A 83 27.88 7.19 1.29
N ARG A 84 27.33 7.77 2.38
CA ARG A 84 28.17 8.36 3.44
C ARG A 84 28.99 7.34 4.22
N ARG A 85 28.62 6.06 4.17
CA ARG A 85 29.36 4.97 4.83
C ARG A 85 30.23 4.17 3.87
N MET A 86 30.15 4.41 2.56
CA MET A 86 30.81 3.61 1.53
C MET A 86 30.52 2.10 1.67
N LYS A 87 29.26 1.73 1.95
CA LYS A 87 28.82 0.33 2.16
C LYS A 87 27.70 -0.05 1.22
N ARG A 88 27.59 -1.34 0.90
CA ARG A 88 26.44 -1.91 0.17
C ARG A 88 25.15 -1.76 1.01
N ASP A 89 24.03 -1.54 0.34
CA ASP A 89 22.70 -1.47 0.95
C ASP A 89 21.99 -2.84 1.05
N ASN A 90 22.47 -3.82 0.28
CA ASN A 90 21.91 -5.16 0.15
C ASN A 90 20.50 -5.21 -0.48
N GLY A 91 20.22 -4.28 -1.41
CA GLY A 91 19.10 -4.39 -2.36
C GLY A 91 17.77 -3.79 -1.90
N TRP A 92 17.76 -2.99 -0.85
CA TRP A 92 16.54 -2.36 -0.30
C TRP A 92 16.18 -1.03 -0.96
N ILE A 93 17.17 -0.24 -1.37
CA ILE A 93 16.95 1.06 -2.02
C ILE A 93 16.06 0.90 -3.26
N GLU A 94 16.38 -0.06 -4.13
CA GLU A 94 15.63 -0.32 -5.36
C GLU A 94 14.17 -0.67 -5.05
N THR A 95 13.94 -1.66 -4.17
CA THR A 95 12.58 -2.07 -3.79
C THR A 95 11.74 -0.94 -3.19
N LEU A 96 12.32 -0.09 -2.33
CA LEU A 96 11.57 1.03 -1.74
C LEU A 96 11.26 2.14 -2.76
N LEU A 97 12.13 2.34 -3.75
CA LEU A 97 11.88 3.29 -4.84
C LEU A 97 10.90 2.71 -5.88
N GLU A 98 10.94 1.40 -6.13
CA GLU A 98 9.95 0.69 -6.93
C GLU A 98 8.55 0.80 -6.31
N GLU A 99 8.42 0.57 -4.99
CA GLU A 99 7.18 0.77 -4.22
C GLU A 99 6.66 2.21 -4.38
N ALA A 100 7.48 3.23 -4.10
CA ALA A 100 7.07 4.63 -4.26
C ALA A 100 6.66 4.99 -5.69
N PHE A 101 7.29 4.38 -6.70
CA PHE A 101 6.91 4.55 -8.09
C PHE A 101 5.56 3.88 -8.39
N ASN A 102 5.33 2.68 -7.88
CA ASN A 102 4.09 1.93 -8.06
C ASN A 102 2.88 2.68 -7.47
N GLU A 103 3.00 3.17 -6.24
CA GLU A 103 1.97 4.02 -5.59
C GLU A 103 1.66 5.28 -6.43
N ARG A 104 2.70 5.89 -7.01
CA ARG A 104 2.49 7.02 -7.93
C ARG A 104 1.74 6.60 -9.19
N MET A 105 1.94 5.39 -9.69
CA MET A 105 1.18 4.86 -10.83
C MET A 105 -0.28 4.57 -10.48
N HIS A 106 -0.58 4.18 -9.23
CA HIS A 106 -1.97 4.14 -8.73
C HIS A 106 -2.62 5.52 -8.83
N LEU A 107 -1.98 6.54 -8.23
CA LEU A 107 -2.47 7.93 -8.27
C LEU A 107 -2.71 8.41 -9.71
N LEU A 108 -1.70 8.28 -10.59
CA LEU A 108 -1.80 8.75 -11.97
C LEU A 108 -2.89 8.01 -12.76
N THR A 109 -3.15 6.74 -12.44
CA THR A 109 -4.25 5.98 -13.01
C THR A 109 -5.60 6.53 -12.57
N PHE A 110 -5.81 6.74 -11.27
CA PHE A 110 -7.09 7.28 -10.77
C PHE A 110 -7.34 8.73 -11.20
N LEU A 111 -6.28 9.52 -11.43
CA LEU A 111 -6.41 10.87 -12.02
C LEU A 111 -6.87 10.87 -13.49
N LYS A 112 -6.87 9.72 -14.18
CA LYS A 112 -7.54 9.59 -15.48
C LYS A 112 -9.04 9.36 -15.37
N LEU A 113 -9.52 9.04 -14.17
CA LEU A 113 -10.93 8.78 -13.88
C LEU A 113 -11.56 9.90 -13.05
N ALA A 114 -10.75 10.71 -12.36
CA ALA A 114 -11.20 11.81 -11.52
C ALA A 114 -10.33 13.07 -11.68
N GLU A 115 -11.00 14.22 -11.70
CA GLU A 115 -10.34 15.52 -11.68
C GLU A 115 -10.46 16.16 -10.29
N PRO A 116 -9.40 16.15 -9.47
CA PRO A 116 -9.44 16.76 -8.14
C PRO A 116 -9.49 18.29 -8.25
N GLY A 117 -10.50 18.89 -7.62
CA GLY A 117 -10.63 20.34 -7.50
C GLY A 117 -9.57 20.98 -6.57
N TRP A 118 -9.58 22.31 -6.50
CA TRP A 118 -8.58 23.09 -5.75
C TRP A 118 -8.50 22.70 -4.27
N PHE A 119 -9.64 22.44 -3.62
CA PHE A 119 -9.68 22.06 -2.21
C PHE A 119 -8.94 20.74 -1.94
N MET A 120 -9.17 19.72 -2.77
CA MET A 120 -8.46 18.44 -2.68
C MET A 120 -6.94 18.64 -2.84
N ARG A 121 -6.52 19.45 -3.82
CA ARG A 121 -5.09 19.74 -4.06
C ARG A 121 -4.44 20.43 -2.86
N MET A 122 -5.13 21.36 -2.22
CA MET A 122 -4.64 22.02 -0.99
C MET A 122 -4.56 21.04 0.18
N MET A 123 -5.54 20.13 0.34
CA MET A 123 -5.47 19.08 1.36
C MET A 123 -4.29 18.14 1.12
N VAL A 124 -4.05 17.71 -0.12
CA VAL A 124 -2.90 16.87 -0.48
C VAL A 124 -1.58 17.58 -0.15
N LEU A 125 -1.45 18.87 -0.49
CA LEU A 125 -0.25 19.65 -0.17
C LEU A 125 -0.01 19.72 1.35
N GLY A 126 -1.06 20.02 2.12
CA GLY A 126 -0.96 20.05 3.58
C GLY A 126 -0.64 18.68 4.19
N ALA A 127 -1.32 17.63 3.72
CA ALA A 127 -1.10 16.26 4.16
C ALA A 127 0.33 15.80 3.87
N GLN A 128 0.84 16.03 2.66
CA GLN A 128 2.23 15.73 2.30
C GLN A 128 3.20 16.54 3.14
N GLY A 129 2.96 17.84 3.35
CA GLY A 129 3.81 18.68 4.19
C GLY A 129 3.97 18.13 5.61
N VAL A 130 2.88 17.72 6.25
CA VAL A 130 2.92 17.14 7.60
C VAL A 130 3.49 15.72 7.59
N PHE A 131 2.97 14.86 6.70
CA PHE A 131 3.31 13.43 6.68
C PHE A 131 4.75 13.17 6.24
N PHE A 132 5.25 13.87 5.21
CA PHE A 132 6.64 13.73 4.78
C PHE A 132 7.61 14.05 5.91
N ASN A 133 7.44 15.20 6.56
CA ASN A 133 8.35 15.63 7.64
C ASN A 133 8.25 14.71 8.86
N GLY A 134 7.02 14.35 9.26
CA GLY A 134 6.81 13.42 10.37
C GLY A 134 7.39 12.04 10.09
N PHE A 135 7.18 11.49 8.89
CA PHE A 135 7.71 10.18 8.50
C PHE A 135 9.23 10.21 8.36
N PHE A 136 9.81 11.28 7.80
CA PHE A 136 11.25 11.48 7.70
C PHE A 136 11.93 11.43 9.07
N ILE A 137 11.44 12.23 10.03
CA ILE A 137 11.98 12.22 11.41
C ILE A 137 11.78 10.84 12.05
N SER A 138 10.60 10.25 11.90
CA SER A 138 10.30 8.92 12.45
C SER A 138 11.24 7.85 11.90
N TYR A 139 11.57 7.90 10.60
CA TYR A 139 12.46 6.94 9.96
C TYR A 139 13.91 7.11 10.41
N LEU A 140 14.35 8.34 10.69
CA LEU A 140 15.66 8.57 11.31
C LEU A 140 15.76 7.96 12.71
N ILE A 141 14.66 7.98 13.48
CA ILE A 141 14.59 7.42 14.83
C ILE A 141 14.47 5.89 14.79
N SER A 142 13.51 5.36 14.03
CA SER A 142 13.20 3.94 13.98
C SER A 142 12.61 3.51 12.62
N PRO A 143 13.46 3.07 11.67
CA PRO A 143 12.99 2.50 10.40
C PRO A 143 12.06 1.30 10.63
N ARG A 144 12.30 0.53 11.71
CA ARG A 144 11.47 -0.62 12.08
C ARG A 144 10.00 -0.23 12.32
N ILE A 145 9.77 0.85 13.08
CA ILE A 145 8.41 1.34 13.35
C ILE A 145 7.79 1.85 12.04
N CYS A 146 8.54 2.58 11.22
CA CYS A 146 8.09 3.07 9.93
C CYS A 146 7.63 1.95 8.99
N HIS A 147 8.43 0.89 8.81
CA HIS A 147 8.04 -0.24 7.97
C HIS A 147 6.85 -1.01 8.55
N ARG A 148 6.77 -1.15 9.88
CA ARG A 148 5.58 -1.76 10.49
C ARG A 148 4.33 -0.90 10.31
N PHE A 149 4.48 0.41 10.38
CA PHE A 149 3.40 1.37 10.13
C PHE A 149 2.90 1.27 8.68
N VAL A 150 3.80 1.25 7.70
CA VAL A 150 3.43 1.05 6.29
C VAL A 150 2.75 -0.31 6.10
N GLY A 151 3.30 -1.40 6.66
CA GLY A 151 2.66 -2.72 6.59
C GLY A 151 1.21 -2.73 7.11
N TYR A 152 0.90 -1.97 8.16
CA TYR A 152 -0.48 -1.81 8.64
C TYR A 152 -1.34 -0.87 7.77
N LEU A 153 -0.75 0.15 7.13
CA LEU A 153 -1.47 0.95 6.13
C LEU A 153 -1.90 0.08 4.95
N GLU A 154 -1.03 -0.81 4.48
CA GLU A 154 -1.36 -1.66 3.34
C GLU A 154 -2.33 -2.78 3.68
N GLU A 155 -2.42 -3.19 4.96
CA GLU A 155 -3.57 -4.00 5.42
C GLU A 155 -4.90 -3.27 5.19
N GLU A 156 -4.96 -1.97 5.52
CA GLU A 156 -6.14 -1.15 5.29
C GLU A 156 -6.40 -0.88 3.80
N ALA A 157 -5.36 -0.74 2.99
CA ALA A 157 -5.46 -0.61 1.54
C ALA A 157 -6.07 -1.88 0.91
N VAL A 158 -5.58 -3.07 1.29
CA VAL A 158 -6.14 -4.35 0.83
C VAL A 158 -7.61 -4.50 1.24
N ILE A 159 -8.00 -4.07 2.44
CA ILE A 159 -9.41 -4.05 2.88
C ILE A 159 -10.23 -3.11 2.00
N THR A 160 -9.72 -1.90 1.77
CA THR A 160 -10.37 -0.84 0.99
C THR A 160 -10.65 -1.31 -0.44
N TYR A 161 -9.65 -1.82 -1.14
CA TYR A 161 -9.81 -2.31 -2.51
C TYR A 161 -10.66 -3.58 -2.59
N THR A 162 -10.56 -4.48 -1.61
CA THR A 162 -11.44 -5.67 -1.55
C THR A 162 -12.90 -5.26 -1.42
N ARG A 163 -13.21 -4.23 -0.63
CA ARG A 163 -14.57 -3.72 -0.50
C ARG A 163 -15.06 -3.10 -1.80
N ALA A 164 -14.26 -2.26 -2.45
CA ALA A 164 -14.62 -1.66 -3.72
C ALA A 164 -14.92 -2.72 -4.80
N ILE A 165 -14.08 -3.76 -4.90
CA ILE A 165 -14.29 -4.89 -5.82
C ILE A 165 -15.62 -5.60 -5.51
N LYS A 166 -15.90 -5.90 -4.24
CA LYS A 166 -17.18 -6.54 -3.85
C LYS A 166 -18.39 -5.67 -4.18
N GLU A 167 -18.28 -4.35 -4.09
CA GLU A 167 -19.36 -3.43 -4.47
C GLU A 167 -19.58 -3.40 -5.99
N ILE A 168 -18.52 -3.52 -6.81
CA ILE A 168 -18.64 -3.73 -8.26
C ILE A 168 -19.35 -5.06 -8.55
N GLU A 169 -18.90 -6.15 -7.93
CA GLU A 169 -19.48 -7.50 -8.15
C GLU A 169 -20.94 -7.59 -7.70
N ALA A 170 -21.34 -6.79 -6.71
CA ALA A 170 -22.73 -6.69 -6.25
C ALA A 170 -23.60 -5.74 -7.07
N GLY A 171 -23.07 -5.16 -8.17
CA GLY A 171 -23.79 -4.21 -9.02
C GLY A 171 -24.15 -2.89 -8.33
N LYS A 172 -23.40 -2.50 -7.29
CA LYS A 172 -23.64 -1.26 -6.53
C LYS A 172 -22.99 -0.04 -7.19
N LEU A 173 -22.12 -0.25 -8.16
CA LEU A 173 -21.31 0.77 -8.86
C LEU A 173 -21.53 0.67 -10.38
N PRO A 174 -22.72 1.05 -10.90
CA PRO A 174 -23.11 0.86 -12.29
C PRO A 174 -22.21 1.58 -13.29
N GLU A 175 -21.59 2.71 -12.92
CA GLU A 175 -20.66 3.41 -13.82
C GLU A 175 -19.38 2.62 -14.04
N TRP A 176 -18.99 1.76 -13.08
CA TRP A 176 -17.77 0.97 -13.15
C TRP A 176 -17.93 -0.39 -13.81
N GLU A 177 -19.16 -0.90 -13.95
CA GLU A 177 -19.42 -2.23 -14.56
C GLU A 177 -18.92 -2.32 -16.01
N LYS A 178 -19.04 -1.21 -16.76
CA LYS A 178 -18.65 -1.12 -18.17
C LYS A 178 -17.43 -0.24 -18.40
N LEU A 179 -16.82 0.28 -17.34
CA LEU A 179 -15.68 1.16 -17.44
C LEU A 179 -14.42 0.35 -17.73
N GLU A 180 -13.75 0.69 -18.82
CA GLU A 180 -12.43 0.15 -19.13
C GLU A 180 -11.34 0.89 -18.33
N ALA A 181 -10.28 0.15 -17.98
CA ALA A 181 -9.11 0.67 -17.32
C ALA A 181 -8.42 1.72 -18.20
N PRO A 182 -7.92 2.82 -17.63
CA PRO A 182 -7.18 3.83 -18.38
C PRO A 182 -5.97 3.24 -19.13
N LYS A 183 -5.63 3.81 -20.30
CA LYS A 183 -4.46 3.36 -21.10
C LYS A 183 -3.15 3.32 -20.31
N ILE A 184 -2.95 4.26 -19.39
CA ILE A 184 -1.77 4.29 -18.52
C ILE A 184 -1.67 3.01 -17.66
N ALA A 185 -2.80 2.53 -17.15
CA ALA A 185 -2.88 1.29 -16.39
C ALA A 185 -2.60 0.08 -17.27
N ILE A 186 -3.26 0.00 -18.43
CA ILE A 186 -3.08 -1.10 -19.37
C ILE A 186 -1.61 -1.26 -19.75
N SER A 187 -0.93 -0.16 -20.04
CA SER A 187 0.50 -0.18 -20.37
C SER A 187 1.39 -0.53 -19.18
N TYR A 188 1.09 -0.02 -17.98
CA TYR A 188 1.91 -0.23 -16.80
C TYR A 188 1.83 -1.66 -16.27
N TRP A 189 0.62 -2.18 -16.06
CA TRP A 189 0.39 -3.55 -15.60
C TRP A 189 0.37 -4.59 -16.72
N GLN A 190 0.58 -4.15 -17.97
CA GLN A 190 0.54 -5.02 -19.16
C GLN A 190 -0.75 -5.86 -19.21
N MET A 191 -1.89 -5.21 -18.99
CA MET A 191 -3.18 -5.88 -18.83
C MET A 191 -3.59 -6.61 -20.12
N PRO A 192 -3.87 -7.94 -20.08
CA PRO A 192 -4.19 -8.70 -21.27
C PRO A 192 -5.54 -8.29 -21.87
N GLU A 193 -5.71 -8.52 -23.16
CA GLU A 193 -7.00 -8.28 -23.83
C GLU A 193 -8.12 -9.10 -23.16
N GLY A 194 -9.28 -8.48 -22.96
CA GLY A 194 -10.40 -9.10 -22.23
C GLY A 194 -10.33 -9.01 -20.70
N GLN A 195 -9.21 -8.56 -20.11
CA GLN A 195 -9.09 -8.30 -18.66
C GLN A 195 -8.68 -6.84 -18.42
N ARG A 196 -9.49 -5.91 -18.92
CA ARG A 196 -9.22 -4.46 -18.87
C ARG A 196 -10.39 -3.69 -18.27
N SER A 197 -11.22 -4.33 -17.45
CA SER A 197 -12.29 -3.63 -16.74
C SER A 197 -11.77 -2.86 -15.53
N MET A 198 -12.59 -1.94 -14.99
CA MET A 198 -12.30 -1.26 -13.72
C MET A 198 -12.09 -2.26 -12.58
N LYS A 199 -12.83 -3.38 -12.58
CA LYS A 199 -12.63 -4.47 -11.61
C LYS A 199 -11.23 -5.09 -11.75
N ASP A 200 -10.79 -5.35 -12.98
CA ASP A 200 -9.46 -5.93 -13.22
C ASP A 200 -8.36 -4.97 -12.77
N LEU A 201 -8.49 -3.67 -13.06
CA LEU A 201 -7.60 -2.64 -12.54
C LEU A 201 -7.50 -2.70 -11.02
N LEU A 202 -8.63 -2.73 -10.30
CA LEU A 202 -8.60 -2.79 -8.84
C LEU A 202 -8.00 -4.11 -8.31
N LEU A 203 -8.08 -5.21 -9.07
CA LEU A 203 -7.42 -6.47 -8.71
C LEU A 203 -5.90 -6.36 -8.81
N TYR A 204 -5.37 -5.62 -9.80
CA TYR A 204 -3.94 -5.33 -9.93
C TYR A 204 -3.46 -4.44 -8.79
N VAL A 205 -4.12 -3.29 -8.57
CA VAL A 205 -3.78 -2.37 -7.48
C VAL A 205 -3.80 -3.10 -6.13
N ARG A 206 -4.86 -3.86 -5.83
CA ARG A 206 -4.94 -4.66 -4.60
C ARG A 206 -3.81 -5.68 -4.46
N ALA A 207 -3.33 -6.24 -5.57
CA ALA A 207 -2.22 -7.20 -5.54
C ALA A 207 -0.90 -6.49 -5.20
N ASP A 208 -0.69 -5.28 -5.72
CA ASP A 208 0.44 -4.43 -5.38
C ASP A 208 0.40 -4.05 -3.89
N GLU A 209 -0.74 -3.61 -3.36
CA GLU A 209 -0.88 -3.32 -1.92
C GLU A 209 -0.59 -4.53 -1.04
N ALA A 210 -1.08 -5.71 -1.46
CA ALA A 210 -0.81 -6.94 -0.74
C ALA A 210 0.67 -7.29 -0.74
N LYS A 211 1.40 -6.90 -1.79
CA LYS A 211 2.84 -7.05 -1.88
C LYS A 211 3.58 -6.06 -1.00
N HIS A 212 3.22 -4.78 -1.06
CA HIS A 212 3.78 -3.73 -0.19
C HIS A 212 3.59 -4.08 1.29
N ARG A 213 2.40 -4.58 1.66
CA ARG A 213 2.10 -5.13 3.00
C ARG A 213 3.11 -6.19 3.42
N GLU A 214 3.31 -7.22 2.59
CA GLU A 214 4.22 -8.32 2.87
C GLU A 214 5.66 -7.81 3.02
N VAL A 215 6.13 -7.00 2.07
CA VAL A 215 7.49 -6.48 2.01
C VAL A 215 7.79 -5.61 3.24
N ASN A 216 6.91 -4.69 3.59
CA ASN A 216 7.10 -3.79 4.72
C ASN A 216 6.99 -4.52 6.07
N HIS A 217 6.08 -5.48 6.23
CA HIS A 217 6.05 -6.31 7.44
C HIS A 217 7.33 -7.12 7.62
N THR A 218 7.84 -7.70 6.53
CA THR A 218 9.11 -8.45 6.48
C THR A 218 10.30 -7.56 6.80
N LEU A 219 10.40 -6.40 6.16
CA LEU A 219 11.47 -5.44 6.43
C LEU A 219 11.44 -4.94 7.89
N GLY A 220 10.25 -4.79 8.47
CA GLY A 220 10.09 -4.52 9.90
C GLY A 220 10.60 -5.63 10.84
N ASN A 221 10.79 -6.85 10.36
CA ASN A 221 11.36 -7.97 11.12
C ASN A 221 12.90 -8.05 10.99
N LEU A 222 13.48 -7.41 9.97
CA LEU A 222 14.89 -7.53 9.62
C LEU A 222 15.77 -6.49 10.33
N LYS A 223 17.06 -6.84 10.49
CA LYS A 223 18.11 -5.92 10.91
C LYS A 223 18.46 -4.99 9.76
N GLN A 224 17.85 -3.82 9.80
CA GLN A 224 17.93 -2.74 8.80
C GLN A 224 19.31 -2.47 8.18
N GLY A 225 20.41 -2.65 8.94
CA GLY A 225 21.77 -2.36 8.46
C GLY A 225 22.63 -3.58 8.14
N ALA A 226 22.09 -4.80 8.21
CA ALA A 226 22.87 -6.04 8.06
C ALA A 226 22.18 -7.05 7.12
N ASP A 227 20.88 -7.25 7.29
CA ASP A 227 20.18 -8.31 6.57
C ASP A 227 19.91 -7.91 5.10
N PRO A 228 20.15 -8.82 4.15
CA PRO A 228 19.86 -8.58 2.74
C PRO A 228 18.37 -8.54 2.43
N ASN A 229 18.02 -7.93 1.31
CA ASN A 229 16.65 -7.98 0.79
C ASN A 229 16.34 -9.39 0.27
N PRO A 230 15.42 -10.14 0.91
CA PRO A 230 15.09 -11.49 0.47
C PRO A 230 14.37 -11.52 -0.89
N TYR A 231 13.69 -10.44 -1.27
CA TYR A 231 12.93 -10.35 -2.53
C TYR A 231 13.82 -10.19 -3.77
N SER A 232 15.10 -9.86 -3.59
CA SER A 232 16.11 -9.82 -4.65
C SER A 232 17.12 -10.97 -4.58
N ALA A 233 16.94 -11.90 -3.62
CA ALA A 233 17.81 -13.05 -3.44
C ALA A 233 17.54 -14.15 -4.47
N LYS A 234 18.57 -14.93 -4.81
CA LYS A 234 18.45 -16.15 -5.59
C LYS A 234 18.41 -17.35 -4.65
N TYR A 235 17.26 -18.03 -4.60
CA TYR A 235 17.06 -19.22 -3.78
C TYR A 235 17.55 -20.48 -4.52
N LYS A 236 18.30 -21.34 -3.81
CA LYS A 236 18.81 -22.61 -4.38
C LYS A 236 17.75 -23.70 -4.43
N ASP A 237 16.89 -23.74 -3.41
CA ASP A 237 15.82 -24.71 -3.26
C ASP A 237 14.48 -24.04 -3.53
N LEU A 238 13.96 -24.22 -4.74
CA LEU A 238 12.68 -23.65 -5.18
C LEU A 238 11.46 -24.47 -4.68
N THR A 239 11.70 -25.62 -4.04
CA THR A 239 10.60 -26.45 -3.49
C THR A 239 10.07 -25.90 -2.18
N LYS A 240 10.87 -25.10 -1.47
CA LYS A 240 10.47 -24.40 -0.25
C LYS A 240 9.88 -23.05 -0.59
N ALA A 241 8.82 -22.68 0.13
CA ALA A 241 8.23 -21.35 0.00
C ALA A 241 9.27 -20.29 0.35
N HIS A 242 9.45 -19.32 -0.54
CA HIS A 242 10.41 -18.23 -0.37
C HIS A 242 9.83 -16.91 -0.87
N PRO A 243 10.30 -15.77 -0.34
CA PRO A 243 10.04 -14.45 -0.89
C PRO A 243 10.36 -14.38 -2.39
N GLY A 244 9.48 -13.77 -3.18
CA GLY A 244 9.69 -13.52 -4.60
C GLY A 244 9.12 -12.16 -4.99
N LYS A 245 9.36 -11.66 -6.21
CA LYS A 245 8.77 -10.39 -6.65
C LYS A 245 7.26 -10.48 -6.91
N GLY A 246 6.76 -11.66 -7.30
CA GLY A 246 5.34 -11.90 -7.56
C GLY A 246 4.50 -12.19 -6.31
N ILE A 247 3.32 -12.74 -6.55
CA ILE A 247 2.30 -13.07 -5.53
C ILE A 247 2.11 -14.58 -5.31
N GLU A 248 2.96 -15.42 -5.90
CA GLU A 248 2.83 -16.89 -5.87
C GLU A 248 3.02 -17.44 -4.46
N ASN A 249 4.01 -16.89 -3.74
CA ASN A 249 4.35 -17.27 -2.36
C ASN A 249 4.02 -16.15 -1.36
N LEU A 250 2.94 -15.40 -1.61
CA LEU A 250 2.58 -14.25 -0.78
C LEU A 250 2.34 -14.68 0.69
N LYS A 251 3.08 -14.07 1.62
CA LYS A 251 2.87 -14.25 3.07
C LYS A 251 2.23 -12.98 3.67
N PRO A 252 0.90 -12.92 3.85
CA PRO A 252 0.20 -11.67 4.17
C PRO A 252 0.67 -10.94 5.43
N THR A 253 1.22 -11.66 6.41
CA THR A 253 1.75 -11.08 7.66
C THR A 253 3.26 -10.81 7.61
N GLY A 254 3.89 -10.89 6.44
CA GLY A 254 5.33 -10.83 6.25
C GLY A 254 6.07 -12.10 6.70
N TRP A 255 7.30 -12.23 6.25
CA TRP A 255 8.23 -13.30 6.61
C TRP A 255 8.93 -12.97 7.93
N GLU A 256 9.05 -13.95 8.81
CA GLU A 256 9.85 -13.79 10.02
C GLU A 256 11.33 -13.90 9.63
N ARG A 257 12.20 -13.20 10.37
CA ARG A 257 13.64 -13.15 10.07
C ARG A 257 14.27 -14.55 10.05
N GLU A 258 13.83 -15.44 10.94
CA GLU A 258 14.32 -16.82 11.01
C GLU A 258 13.95 -17.67 9.79
N ASP A 259 12.93 -17.27 9.03
CA ASP A 259 12.47 -18.02 7.86
C ASP A 259 13.31 -17.72 6.60
N ILE A 260 14.08 -16.62 6.60
CA ILE A 260 14.66 -16.04 5.37
C ILE A 260 16.16 -15.69 5.46
N ILE A 261 16.77 -15.74 6.65
CA ILE A 261 18.21 -15.46 6.88
C ILE A 261 18.95 -16.74 7.22
#